data_AF-A0A1H1GC42-F1
#
_entry.id   AF-A0A1H1GC42-F1
#
_cell.length_a   1.000
_cell.length_b   1.000
_cell.length_c   1.000
_cell.angle_alpha   90.00
_cell.angle_beta   90.00
_cell.angle_gamma   90.00
#
_symmetry.space_group_name_H-M   'P 1'
#
loop_
_entity.id
_entity.type
_entity.pdbx_description
1 polymer ?
#
loop_
_entity_poly.entity_id
_entity_poly.type
_entity_poly.pdbx_seq_one_letter_code
_entity_poly.pdbx_strand_id
1 'polypeptide(L)'
;MNQPLPQLAQDNYLRSRHAFREIARNKFLENPHALPLVSVANEYVATTMFLMSGKDVRSIPHGIYIAKLIVSFVRTHFIAVDLTIHSELVEAATLTRKQIELLARLNELRKVESVEGLLRRTPNLSSLQTQIKSLYGSYSEIAHSSALQPLELLGSVNAQDGSMTAVYPMFTEHAYTSLGHIAFSVLEYFLWADKFFAENFSDYDADWASGWIRRAVRAYETFSPESSTYD
;
A
#
# COMPACT_ATOMS: atom_id res chain seq x y z
N MET A 1 -23.98 -29.32 8.06
CA MET A 1 -22.89 -29.80 8.94
C MET A 1 -21.65 -29.89 8.08
N ASN A 2 -20.75 -28.91 8.13
CA ASN A 2 -19.50 -28.94 7.38
C ASN A 2 -18.56 -29.92 8.07
N GLN A 3 -18.38 -31.11 7.50
CA GLN A 3 -17.26 -31.95 7.93
C GLN A 3 -15.96 -31.18 7.67
N PRO A 4 -15.03 -31.13 8.63
CA PRO A 4 -13.75 -30.49 8.40
C PRO A 4 -13.07 -31.19 7.22
N LEU A 5 -12.50 -30.39 6.31
CA LEU A 5 -11.64 -30.91 5.24
C LEU A 5 -10.59 -31.83 5.88
N PRO A 6 -10.32 -33.01 5.29
CA PRO A 6 -9.28 -33.90 5.79
C PRO A 6 -7.97 -33.11 5.97
N GLN A 7 -7.25 -33.29 7.08
CA GLN A 7 -6.01 -32.55 7.39
C GLN A 7 -5.03 -32.52 6.21
N LEU A 8 -4.92 -33.63 5.48
CA LEU A 8 -4.10 -33.76 4.27
C LEU A 8 -4.49 -32.76 3.16
N ALA A 9 -5.78 -32.47 2.98
CA ALA A 9 -6.26 -31.52 1.99
C ALA A 9 -5.89 -30.07 2.38
N GLN A 10 -5.95 -29.74 3.67
CA GLN A 10 -5.52 -28.43 4.18
C GLN A 10 -4.01 -28.23 4.01
N ASP A 11 -3.22 -29.24 4.39
CA ASP A 11 -1.76 -29.20 4.26
C ASP A 11 -1.34 -29.06 2.79
N ASN A 12 -2.00 -29.80 1.89
CA ASN A 12 -1.74 -29.70 0.45
C ASN A 12 -2.11 -28.33 -0.13
N TYR A 13 -3.23 -27.74 0.31
CA TYR A 13 -3.61 -26.38 -0.07
C TYR A 13 -2.57 -25.35 0.36
N LEU A 14 -2.15 -25.37 1.64
CA LEU A 14 -1.18 -24.40 2.17
C LEU A 14 0.18 -24.51 1.46
N ARG A 15 0.65 -25.74 1.21
CA ARG A 15 1.87 -26.00 0.44
C ARG A 15 1.75 -25.48 -1.00
N SER A 16 0.62 -25.74 -1.66
CA SER A 16 0.39 -25.29 -3.02
C SER A 16 0.36 -23.77 -3.09
N ARG A 17 -0.41 -23.11 -2.22
CA ARG A 17 -0.44 -21.64 -2.14
C ARG A 17 0.95 -21.06 -1.94
N HIS A 18 1.75 -21.62 -1.03
CA HIS A 18 3.12 -21.16 -0.82
C HIS A 18 3.98 -21.32 -2.10
N ALA A 19 3.90 -22.47 -2.77
CA ALA A 19 4.65 -22.70 -4.01
C ALA A 19 4.28 -21.70 -5.12
N PHE A 20 3.00 -21.42 -5.32
CA PHE A 20 2.54 -20.43 -6.28
C PHE A 20 2.96 -19.00 -5.91
N ARG A 21 2.92 -18.65 -4.62
CA ARG A 21 3.45 -17.38 -4.12
C ARG A 21 4.94 -17.22 -4.44
N GLU A 22 5.76 -18.24 -4.22
CA GLU A 22 7.19 -18.19 -4.56
C GLU A 22 7.43 -18.08 -6.08
N ILE A 23 6.65 -18.78 -6.91
CA ILE A 23 6.71 -18.63 -8.37
C ILE A 23 6.39 -17.19 -8.77
N ALA A 24 5.32 -16.61 -8.22
CA ALA A 24 4.91 -15.24 -8.52
C ALA A 24 5.97 -14.22 -8.08
N ARG A 25 6.52 -14.41 -6.87
CA ARG A 25 7.63 -13.60 -6.35
C ARG A 25 8.85 -13.67 -7.25
N ASN A 26 9.27 -14.87 -7.66
CA ASN A 26 10.45 -15.01 -8.53
C ASN A 26 10.26 -14.24 -9.84
N LYS A 27 9.08 -14.32 -10.45
CA LYS A 27 8.74 -13.54 -11.66
C LYS A 27 8.73 -12.04 -11.40
N PHE A 28 8.15 -11.60 -10.30
CA PHE A 28 8.17 -10.19 -9.89
C PHE A 28 9.59 -9.64 -9.73
N LEU A 29 10.53 -10.48 -9.28
CA LEU A 29 11.93 -10.12 -9.10
C LEU A 29 12.74 -10.12 -10.40
N GLU A 30 12.16 -10.54 -11.53
CA GLU A 30 12.82 -10.43 -12.85
C GLU A 30 12.95 -8.97 -13.30
N ASN A 31 12.10 -8.06 -12.80
CA ASN A 31 12.27 -6.62 -13.00
C ASN A 31 13.34 -6.05 -12.04
N PRO A 32 14.50 -5.62 -12.54
CA PRO A 32 15.60 -5.15 -11.70
C PRO A 32 15.30 -3.84 -10.95
N HIS A 33 14.27 -3.11 -11.35
CA HIS A 33 13.87 -1.83 -10.74
C HIS A 33 12.81 -2.00 -9.64
N ALA A 34 12.15 -3.17 -9.55
CA ALA A 34 11.12 -3.43 -8.54
C ALA A 34 11.69 -3.44 -7.11
N LEU A 35 12.80 -4.15 -6.88
CA LEU A 35 13.44 -4.24 -5.56
C LEU A 35 13.95 -2.90 -5.02
N PRO A 36 14.62 -2.05 -5.81
CA PRO A 36 14.97 -0.70 -5.38
C PRO A 36 13.77 0.11 -4.90
N LEU A 37 12.65 0.08 -5.64
CA LEU A 37 11.44 0.81 -5.26
C LEU A 37 10.79 0.26 -3.99
N VAL A 38 10.71 -1.07 -3.85
CA VAL A 38 10.26 -1.73 -2.60
C VAL A 38 11.13 -1.30 -1.43
N SER A 39 12.45 -1.32 -1.61
CA SER A 39 13.42 -1.05 -0.56
C SER A 39 13.31 0.38 -0.06
N VAL A 40 13.25 1.37 -0.96
CA VAL A 40 13.16 2.78 -0.57
C VAL A 40 11.81 3.12 0.07
N ALA A 41 10.70 2.51 -0.41
CA ALA A 41 9.39 2.69 0.20
C ALA A 41 9.35 2.09 1.62
N ASN A 42 9.88 0.87 1.77
CA ASN A 42 9.97 0.20 3.07
C ASN A 42 10.88 0.93 4.05
N GLU A 43 12.00 1.49 3.58
CA GLU A 43 12.93 2.27 4.40
C GLU A 43 12.19 3.41 5.11
N TYR A 44 11.40 4.21 4.39
CA TYR A 44 10.67 5.33 4.99
C TYR A 44 9.66 4.91 6.03
N VAL A 45 8.88 3.88 5.70
CA VAL A 45 7.82 3.38 6.56
C VAL A 45 8.41 2.75 7.83
N ALA A 46 9.53 2.03 7.69
CA ALA A 46 10.27 1.48 8.83
C ALA A 46 10.87 2.57 9.71
N THR A 47 11.50 3.60 9.13
CA THR A 47 12.02 4.74 9.89
C THR A 47 10.91 5.47 10.63
N THR A 48 9.75 5.67 9.99
CA THR A 48 8.60 6.29 10.62
C THR A 48 8.05 5.44 11.78
N MET A 49 7.99 4.12 11.61
CA MET A 49 7.59 3.19 12.66
C MET A 49 8.56 3.25 13.85
N PHE A 50 9.87 3.32 13.59
CA PHE A 50 10.89 3.46 14.63
C PHE A 50 10.78 4.81 15.34
N LEU A 51 10.68 5.91 14.58
CA LEU A 51 10.53 7.26 15.12
C LEU A 51 9.32 7.36 16.06
N MET A 52 8.17 6.79 15.68
CA MET A 52 6.96 6.81 16.49
C MET A 52 7.02 5.90 17.71
N SER A 53 7.97 4.96 17.76
CA SER A 53 8.15 4.06 18.90
C SER A 53 8.59 4.85 20.12
N GLY A 54 7.73 4.91 21.14
CA GLY A 54 8.03 5.63 22.39
C GLY A 54 7.74 7.14 22.38
N LYS A 55 7.12 7.68 21.31
CA LYS A 55 6.67 9.08 21.30
C LYS A 55 5.40 9.28 22.11
N ASP A 56 5.39 10.33 22.93
CA ASP A 56 4.15 10.82 23.56
C ASP A 56 3.47 11.83 22.63
N VAL A 57 2.23 11.53 22.26
CA VAL A 57 1.41 12.34 21.36
C VAL A 57 0.23 13.00 22.08
N ARG A 58 0.11 12.84 23.40
CA ARG A 58 -1.08 13.29 24.16
C ARG A 58 -1.22 14.80 24.20
N SER A 59 -0.12 15.54 24.13
CA SER A 59 -0.10 16.99 24.07
C SER A 59 -0.37 17.55 22.66
N ILE A 60 -0.32 16.70 21.63
CA ILE A 60 -0.53 17.09 20.24
C ILE A 60 -2.05 17.09 19.96
N PRO A 61 -2.61 18.15 19.34
CA PRO A 61 -4.00 18.14 18.90
C PRO A 61 -4.32 16.90 18.07
N HIS A 62 -5.36 16.17 18.47
CA HIS A 62 -5.79 14.90 17.86
C HIS A 62 -4.71 13.79 17.85
N GLY A 63 -3.64 13.94 18.64
CA GLY A 63 -2.45 13.12 18.56
C GLY A 63 -2.71 11.63 18.76
N ILE A 64 -3.64 11.26 19.64
CA ILE A 64 -4.04 9.86 19.83
C ILE A 64 -4.66 9.25 18.55
N TYR A 65 -5.50 10.01 17.85
CA TYR A 65 -6.11 9.54 16.60
C TYR A 65 -5.05 9.46 15.50
N ILE A 66 -4.21 10.51 15.38
CA ILE A 66 -3.09 10.54 14.44
C ILE A 66 -2.16 9.34 14.65
N ALA A 67 -1.74 9.05 15.87
CA ALA A 67 -0.86 7.92 16.16
C ALA A 67 -1.50 6.57 15.77
N LYS A 68 -2.80 6.39 16.02
CA LYS A 68 -3.53 5.18 15.56
C LYS A 68 -3.56 5.07 14.04
N LEU A 69 -3.74 6.18 13.34
CA LEU A 69 -3.70 6.21 11.88
C LEU A 69 -2.28 5.92 11.36
N ILE A 70 -1.24 6.51 11.94
CA ILE A 70 0.16 6.19 11.58
C ILE A 70 0.44 4.70 11.78
N VAL A 71 0.10 4.12 12.94
CA VAL A 71 0.30 2.68 13.20
C VAL A 71 -0.47 1.82 12.19
N SER A 72 -1.69 2.21 11.85
CA SER A 72 -2.51 1.53 10.84
C SER A 72 -1.90 1.64 9.44
N PHE A 73 -1.27 2.78 9.10
CA PHE A 73 -0.58 2.98 7.83
C PHE A 73 0.66 2.08 7.74
N VAL A 74 1.58 2.20 8.71
CA VAL A 74 2.87 1.48 8.64
C VAL A 74 2.69 -0.03 8.65
N ARG A 75 1.73 -0.57 9.41
CA ARG A 75 1.46 -2.02 9.44
C ARG A 75 0.82 -2.51 8.14
N THR A 76 -0.13 -1.75 7.60
CA THR A 76 -0.81 -2.13 6.35
C THR A 76 0.12 -2.04 5.14
N HIS A 77 1.09 -1.12 5.15
CA HIS A 77 2.07 -0.95 4.06
C HIS A 77 2.85 -2.24 3.79
N PHE A 78 3.47 -2.82 4.82
CA PHE A 78 4.27 -4.04 4.63
C PHE A 78 3.44 -5.23 4.15
N ILE A 79 2.18 -5.33 4.60
CA ILE A 79 1.27 -6.39 4.14
C ILE A 79 0.88 -6.15 2.67
N ALA A 80 0.56 -4.91 2.29
CA ALA A 80 0.24 -4.58 0.90
C ALA A 80 1.42 -4.90 -0.03
N VAL A 81 2.65 -4.52 0.35
CA VAL A 81 3.87 -4.86 -0.40
C VAL A 81 4.06 -6.37 -0.52
N ASP A 82 3.90 -7.11 0.58
CA ASP A 82 3.98 -8.57 0.56
C ASP A 82 2.97 -9.18 -0.43
N LEU A 83 1.70 -8.78 -0.35
CA LEU A 83 0.66 -9.27 -1.24
C LEU A 83 0.95 -8.93 -2.71
N THR A 84 1.44 -7.72 -3.00
CA THR A 84 1.84 -7.30 -4.35
C THR A 84 2.95 -8.17 -4.91
N ILE A 85 4.03 -8.39 -4.14
CA ILE A 85 5.17 -9.22 -4.56
C ILE A 85 4.72 -10.65 -4.89
N HIS A 86 3.75 -11.17 -4.14
CA HIS A 86 3.23 -12.53 -4.31
C HIS A 86 1.97 -12.61 -5.20
N SER A 87 1.62 -11.51 -5.89
CA SER A 87 0.49 -11.41 -6.83
C SER A 87 -0.89 -11.74 -6.25
N GLU A 88 -1.11 -11.42 -4.98
CA GLU A 88 -2.44 -11.38 -4.35
C GLU A 88 -3.02 -9.96 -4.49
N LEU A 89 -3.26 -9.57 -5.73
CA LEU A 89 -3.44 -8.16 -6.12
C LEU A 89 -4.78 -7.56 -5.69
N VAL A 90 -5.83 -8.37 -5.54
CA VAL A 90 -7.15 -7.90 -5.06
C VAL A 90 -7.05 -7.48 -3.59
N GLU A 91 -6.37 -8.27 -2.77
CA GLU A 91 -6.12 -7.96 -1.37
C GLU A 91 -5.16 -6.77 -1.24
N ALA A 92 -4.08 -6.74 -2.03
CA ALA A 92 -3.16 -5.59 -2.07
C ALA A 92 -3.89 -4.29 -2.44
N ALA A 93 -4.79 -4.35 -3.42
CA ALA A 93 -5.63 -3.25 -3.87
C ALA A 93 -6.59 -2.77 -2.76
N THR A 94 -7.22 -3.71 -2.04
CA THR A 94 -8.08 -3.40 -0.90
C THR A 94 -7.32 -2.67 0.20
N LEU A 95 -6.10 -3.11 0.51
CA LEU A 95 -5.23 -2.44 1.47
C LEU A 95 -4.77 -1.06 0.97
N THR A 96 -4.45 -0.93 -0.31
CA THR A 96 -4.08 0.35 -0.92
C THR A 96 -5.23 1.36 -0.84
N ARG A 97 -6.48 0.93 -1.09
CA ARG A 97 -7.68 1.75 -0.89
C ARG A 97 -7.76 2.29 0.54
N LYS A 98 -7.58 1.41 1.52
CA LYS A 98 -7.54 1.79 2.94
C LYS A 98 -6.42 2.80 3.23
N GLN A 99 -5.25 2.67 2.61
CA GLN A 99 -4.16 3.65 2.77
C GLN A 99 -4.56 5.03 2.24
N ILE A 100 -5.20 5.11 1.07
CA ILE A 100 -5.66 6.39 0.49
C ILE A 100 -6.67 7.08 1.42
N GLU A 101 -7.64 6.33 1.95
CA GLU A 101 -8.61 6.87 2.92
C GLU A 101 -7.94 7.36 4.19
N LEU A 102 -6.98 6.60 4.71
CA LEU A 102 -6.23 6.94 5.90
C LEU A 102 -5.43 8.23 5.71
N LEU A 103 -4.74 8.37 4.57
CA LEU A 103 -3.99 9.57 4.20
C LEU A 103 -4.90 10.79 4.07
N ALA A 104 -6.09 10.62 3.49
CA ALA A 104 -7.09 11.68 3.44
C ALA A 104 -7.51 12.10 4.86
N ARG A 105 -7.74 11.12 5.75
CA ARG A 105 -8.10 11.38 7.16
C ARG A 105 -7.00 12.10 7.93
N LEU A 106 -5.74 11.75 7.72
CA LEU A 106 -4.59 12.44 8.30
C LEU A 106 -4.52 13.91 7.86
N ASN A 107 -4.81 14.20 6.59
CA ASN A 107 -4.86 15.57 6.09
C ASN A 107 -6.08 16.35 6.60
N GLU A 108 -7.23 15.72 6.78
CA GLU A 108 -8.42 16.37 7.39
C GLU A 108 -8.17 16.76 8.85
N LEU A 109 -7.49 15.92 9.62
CA LEU A 109 -7.20 16.18 11.04
C LEU A 109 -6.37 17.44 11.26
N ARG A 110 -5.58 17.87 10.28
CA ARG A 110 -4.84 19.15 10.35
C ARG A 110 -5.71 20.39 10.20
N LYS A 111 -6.95 20.23 9.72
CA LYS A 111 -7.84 21.34 9.32
C LYS A 111 -9.03 21.53 10.26
N VAL A 112 -9.19 20.64 11.25
CA VAL A 112 -10.35 20.64 12.15
C VAL A 112 -9.93 20.90 13.59
N GLU A 113 -10.77 21.66 14.30
CA GLU A 113 -10.60 21.88 15.74
C GLU A 113 -11.03 20.65 16.55
N SER A 114 -11.94 19.83 16.03
CA SER A 114 -12.53 18.70 16.75
C SER A 114 -12.79 17.49 15.84
N VAL A 115 -12.72 16.28 16.40
CA VAL A 115 -12.77 15.02 15.62
C VAL A 115 -14.17 14.47 15.42
N GLU A 116 -15.18 14.91 16.17
CA GLU A 116 -16.52 14.32 16.21
C GLU A 116 -17.17 14.31 14.82
N GLY A 117 -16.96 15.36 14.03
CA GLY A 117 -17.45 15.47 12.65
C GLY A 117 -16.77 14.52 11.66
N LEU A 118 -15.65 13.90 12.04
CA LEU A 118 -14.87 12.97 11.21
C LEU A 118 -15.14 11.51 11.57
N LEU A 119 -15.53 11.22 12.81
CA LEU A 119 -15.78 9.86 13.29
C LEU A 119 -16.93 9.22 12.52
N ARG A 120 -16.75 7.94 12.14
CA ARG A 120 -17.73 7.13 11.38
C ARG A 120 -18.11 7.70 10.02
N ARG A 121 -17.34 8.65 9.48
CA ARG A 121 -17.52 9.17 8.12
C ARG A 121 -16.41 8.67 7.21
N THR A 122 -16.72 8.51 5.94
CA THR A 122 -15.71 8.30 4.90
C THR A 122 -14.80 9.54 4.83
N PRO A 123 -13.48 9.38 4.76
CA PRO A 123 -12.55 10.51 4.62
C PRO A 123 -12.76 11.30 3.32
N ASN A 124 -12.60 12.61 3.39
CA ASN A 124 -12.68 13.46 2.21
C ASN A 124 -11.37 13.41 1.39
N LEU A 125 -11.41 12.71 0.26
CA LEU A 125 -10.29 12.52 -0.66
C LEU A 125 -9.76 13.83 -1.27
N SER A 126 -10.54 14.91 -1.28
CA SER A 126 -10.03 16.22 -1.73
C SER A 126 -8.98 16.82 -0.79
N SER A 127 -8.78 16.23 0.39
CA SER A 127 -7.72 16.62 1.33
C SER A 127 -6.33 16.10 0.96
N LEU A 128 -6.22 15.17 0.01
CA LEU A 128 -4.95 14.63 -0.47
C LEU A 128 -4.18 15.67 -1.31
N GLN A 129 -2.85 15.64 -1.23
CA GLN A 129 -1.97 16.62 -1.87
C GLN A 129 -1.54 16.20 -3.29
N THR A 130 -1.51 14.90 -3.57
CA THR A 130 -1.11 14.34 -4.87
C THR A 130 -2.31 13.84 -5.70
N GLN A 131 -2.01 13.31 -6.88
CA GLN A 131 -3.00 12.70 -7.77
C GLN A 131 -3.48 11.32 -7.32
N ILE A 132 -3.02 10.79 -6.17
CA ILE A 132 -3.39 9.43 -5.72
C ILE A 132 -4.90 9.26 -5.53
N LYS A 133 -5.64 10.37 -5.31
CA LYS A 133 -7.11 10.39 -5.25
C LYS A 133 -7.79 9.86 -6.50
N SER A 134 -7.17 9.99 -7.69
CA SER A 134 -7.74 9.51 -8.95
C SER A 134 -7.85 7.98 -8.98
N LEU A 135 -6.99 7.29 -8.25
CA LEU A 135 -6.96 5.82 -8.17
C LEU A 135 -8.09 5.26 -7.29
N TYR A 136 -8.69 6.08 -6.43
CA TYR A 136 -9.65 5.62 -5.43
C TYR A 136 -10.85 4.90 -6.06
N GLY A 137 -11.37 5.39 -7.19
CA GLY A 137 -12.51 4.78 -7.88
C GLY A 137 -12.23 3.32 -8.25
N SER A 138 -11.16 3.09 -9.00
CA SER A 138 -10.74 1.74 -9.42
C SER A 138 -10.45 0.83 -8.23
N TYR A 139 -9.75 1.34 -7.20
CA TYR A 139 -9.50 0.57 -5.99
C TYR A 139 -10.77 0.23 -5.21
N SER A 140 -11.78 1.11 -5.24
CA SER A 140 -13.10 0.86 -4.66
C SER A 140 -13.84 -0.23 -5.40
N GLU A 141 -13.77 -0.26 -6.73
CA GLU A 141 -14.37 -1.33 -7.53
C GLU A 141 -13.72 -2.69 -7.24
N ILE A 142 -12.39 -2.73 -7.16
CA ILE A 142 -11.65 -3.95 -6.81
C ILE A 142 -12.04 -4.44 -5.42
N ALA A 143 -12.02 -3.56 -4.42
CA ALA A 143 -12.31 -3.91 -3.03
C ALA A 143 -13.75 -4.42 -2.82
N HIS A 144 -14.69 -3.99 -3.66
CA HIS A 144 -16.08 -4.44 -3.63
C HIS A 144 -16.39 -5.56 -4.61
N SER A 145 -15.42 -5.96 -5.45
CA SER A 145 -15.65 -6.90 -6.56
C SER A 145 -16.86 -6.49 -7.41
N SER A 146 -17.03 -5.18 -7.64
CA SER A 146 -18.27 -4.62 -8.19
C SER A 146 -18.33 -4.64 -9.72
N ALA A 147 -17.24 -5.04 -10.39
CA ALA A 147 -17.16 -5.17 -11.84
C ALA A 147 -16.25 -6.35 -12.22
N LEU A 148 -16.44 -6.92 -13.42
CA LEU A 148 -15.65 -8.05 -13.91
C LEU A 148 -14.23 -7.65 -14.31
N GLN A 149 -14.07 -6.51 -14.99
CA GLN A 149 -12.77 -6.06 -15.50
C GLN A 149 -11.71 -5.95 -14.39
N PRO A 150 -11.97 -5.34 -13.21
CA PRO A 150 -10.96 -5.28 -12.15
C PRO A 150 -10.60 -6.63 -11.53
N LEU A 151 -11.41 -7.68 -11.75
CA LEU A 151 -11.12 -9.05 -11.29
C LEU A 151 -10.14 -9.78 -12.21
N GLU A 152 -9.73 -9.19 -13.34
CA GLU A 152 -8.61 -9.67 -14.16
C GLU A 152 -7.30 -9.73 -13.34
N LEU A 153 -7.20 -8.95 -12.26
CA LEU A 153 -6.13 -9.01 -11.26
C LEU A 153 -5.94 -10.39 -10.60
N LEU A 154 -6.96 -11.26 -10.64
CA LEU A 154 -6.85 -12.64 -10.17
C LEU A 154 -6.00 -13.53 -11.08
N GLY A 155 -5.70 -13.08 -12.30
CA GLY A 155 -4.95 -13.84 -13.28
C GLY A 155 -5.77 -14.93 -13.97
N SER A 156 -5.19 -15.44 -15.06
CA SER A 156 -5.86 -16.34 -16.00
C SER A 156 -4.93 -17.48 -16.42
N VAL A 157 -5.44 -18.72 -16.38
CA VAL A 157 -4.75 -19.93 -16.86
C VAL A 157 -5.34 -20.33 -18.19
N ASN A 158 -4.50 -20.53 -19.20
CA ASN A 158 -4.92 -21.11 -20.47
C ASN A 158 -5.29 -22.58 -20.27
N ALA A 159 -6.55 -22.92 -20.50
CA ALA A 159 -7.05 -24.29 -20.57
C ALA A 159 -7.37 -24.66 -22.04
N GLN A 160 -7.59 -25.94 -22.31
CA GLN A 160 -7.88 -26.44 -23.66
C GLN A 160 -9.14 -25.80 -24.28
N ASP A 161 -10.13 -25.45 -23.44
CA ASP A 161 -11.43 -24.91 -23.86
C ASP A 161 -11.60 -23.40 -23.60
N GLY A 162 -10.52 -22.68 -23.25
CA GLY A 162 -10.56 -21.24 -22.98
C GLY A 162 -9.71 -20.82 -21.79
N SER A 163 -9.90 -19.58 -21.32
CA SER A 163 -9.21 -19.06 -20.12
C SER A 163 -10.02 -19.34 -18.86
N MET A 164 -9.35 -19.78 -17.79
CA MET A 164 -9.94 -19.95 -16.46
C MET A 164 -9.29 -19.01 -15.45
N THR A 165 -10.06 -18.45 -14.52
CA THR A 165 -9.51 -17.66 -13.40
C THR A 165 -8.63 -18.54 -12.51
N ALA A 166 -7.46 -18.06 -12.15
CA ALA A 166 -6.55 -18.79 -11.28
C ALA A 166 -7.05 -18.80 -9.84
N VAL A 167 -7.01 -19.97 -9.20
CA VAL A 167 -7.33 -20.12 -7.77
C VAL A 167 -6.13 -19.75 -6.91
N TYR A 168 -4.92 -20.03 -7.39
CA TYR A 168 -3.69 -19.66 -6.72
C TYR A 168 -3.11 -18.37 -7.32
N PRO A 169 -2.34 -17.60 -6.54
CA PRO A 169 -1.74 -16.37 -7.05
C PRO A 169 -0.86 -16.65 -8.26
N MET A 170 -1.04 -15.84 -9.30
CA MET A 170 -0.22 -15.90 -10.49
C MET A 170 0.30 -14.52 -10.82
N PHE A 171 1.57 -14.47 -11.19
CA PHE A 171 2.18 -13.24 -11.62
C PHE A 171 1.46 -12.64 -12.83
N THR A 172 1.14 -11.36 -12.70
CA THR A 172 0.70 -10.49 -13.78
C THR A 172 1.47 -9.17 -13.68
N GLU A 173 1.65 -8.48 -14.80
CA GLU A 173 2.32 -7.17 -14.84
C GLU A 173 1.61 -6.12 -13.98
N HIS A 174 0.33 -6.31 -13.64
CA HIS A 174 -0.39 -5.47 -12.70
C HIS A 174 0.25 -5.42 -11.31
N ALA A 175 1.08 -6.41 -10.95
CA ALA A 175 1.89 -6.35 -9.73
C ALA A 175 2.84 -5.14 -9.74
N TYR A 176 3.41 -4.77 -10.91
CA TYR A 176 4.25 -3.58 -11.01
C TYR A 176 3.44 -2.30 -10.92
N THR A 177 2.26 -2.24 -11.55
CA THR A 177 1.34 -1.11 -11.39
C THR A 177 0.92 -0.93 -9.93
N SER A 178 0.61 -2.03 -9.24
CA SER A 178 0.28 -2.04 -7.82
C SER A 178 1.45 -1.52 -6.96
N LEU A 179 2.69 -1.95 -7.24
CA LEU A 179 3.88 -1.45 -6.55
C LEU A 179 4.06 0.06 -6.76
N GLY A 180 3.89 0.55 -7.98
CA GLY A 180 3.97 1.99 -8.29
C GLY A 180 2.96 2.79 -7.47
N HIS A 181 1.70 2.34 -7.41
CA HIS A 181 0.66 2.98 -6.61
C HIS A 181 0.95 2.94 -5.10
N ILE A 182 1.48 1.83 -4.58
CA ILE A 182 1.90 1.73 -3.17
C ILE A 182 3.04 2.72 -2.89
N ALA A 183 4.05 2.80 -3.75
CA ALA A 183 5.14 3.76 -3.61
C ALA A 183 4.63 5.21 -3.66
N PHE A 184 3.67 5.49 -4.53
CA PHE A 184 3.04 6.81 -4.59
C PHE A 184 2.25 7.15 -3.32
N SER A 185 1.65 6.16 -2.66
CA SER A 185 1.03 6.35 -1.33
C SER A 185 2.05 6.68 -0.24
N VAL A 186 3.27 6.15 -0.35
CA VAL A 186 4.37 6.48 0.57
C VAL A 186 4.86 7.90 0.34
N LEU A 187 4.88 8.38 -0.91
CA LEU A 187 5.20 9.78 -1.23
C LEU A 187 4.14 10.74 -0.67
N GLU A 188 2.85 10.45 -0.83
CA GLU A 188 1.77 11.22 -0.20
C GLU A 188 1.91 11.21 1.33
N TYR A 189 2.22 10.05 1.91
CA TYR A 189 2.47 9.94 3.34
C TYR A 189 3.66 10.79 3.78
N PHE A 190 4.77 10.77 3.03
CA PHE A 190 5.95 11.59 3.29
C PHE A 190 5.60 13.08 3.35
N LEU A 191 4.85 13.60 2.38
CA LEU A 191 4.48 15.03 2.34
C LEU A 191 3.67 15.47 3.56
N TRP A 192 2.89 14.56 4.14
CA TRP A 192 2.18 14.79 5.38
C TRP A 192 3.08 14.61 6.61
N ALA A 193 3.81 13.50 6.66
CA ALA A 193 4.59 13.04 7.80
C ALA A 193 5.81 13.91 8.08
N ASP A 194 6.51 14.37 7.04
CA ASP A 194 7.67 15.27 7.15
C ASP A 194 7.30 16.55 7.91
N LYS A 195 6.19 17.19 7.52
CA LYS A 195 5.65 18.38 8.22
C LYS A 195 5.26 18.04 9.65
N PHE A 196 4.50 16.96 9.84
CA PHE A 196 4.02 16.57 11.17
C PHE A 196 5.17 16.29 12.14
N PHE A 197 6.20 15.56 11.71
CA PHE A 197 7.34 15.21 12.55
C PHE A 197 8.23 16.41 12.83
N ALA A 198 8.52 17.25 11.83
CA ALA A 198 9.28 18.48 12.03
C ALA A 198 8.60 19.45 13.03
N GLU A 199 7.26 19.52 13.00
CA GLU A 199 6.48 20.39 13.89
C GLU A 199 6.41 19.87 15.35
N ASN A 200 6.53 18.57 15.57
CA ASN A 200 6.16 17.95 16.86
C ASN A 200 7.31 17.19 17.57
N PHE A 201 8.39 16.84 16.87
CA PHE A 201 9.47 16.02 17.43
C PHE A 201 10.84 16.63 17.12
N SER A 202 11.56 17.04 18.17
CA SER A 202 12.85 17.72 18.06
C SER A 202 14.00 16.84 17.56
N ASP A 203 13.85 15.52 17.66
CA ASP A 203 14.80 14.52 17.17
C ASP A 203 14.45 14.02 15.76
N TYR A 204 13.53 14.69 15.06
CA TYR A 204 13.27 14.43 13.65
C TYR A 204 14.46 14.88 12.78
N ASP A 205 15.00 13.96 11.99
CA ASP A 205 16.12 14.21 11.08
C ASP A 205 15.63 14.64 9.69
N ALA A 206 15.49 15.96 9.50
CA ALA A 206 15.06 16.55 8.24
C ALA A 206 16.09 16.40 7.11
N ASP A 207 17.37 16.27 7.44
CA ASP A 207 18.43 16.06 6.45
C ASP A 207 18.36 14.65 5.87
N TRP A 208 18.15 13.65 6.73
CA TRP A 208 17.87 12.28 6.31
C TRP A 208 16.61 12.22 5.44
N ALA A 209 15.52 12.86 5.86
CA ALA A 209 14.26 12.90 5.11
C ALA A 209 14.43 13.50 3.70
N SER A 210 15.18 14.60 3.62
CA SER A 210 15.57 15.24 2.35
C SER A 210 16.44 14.33 1.48
N GLY A 211 17.34 13.55 2.10
CA GLY A 211 18.13 12.53 1.41
C GLY A 211 17.28 11.38 0.89
N TRP A 212 16.30 10.94 1.68
CA TRP A 212 15.38 9.87 1.32
C TRP A 212 14.52 10.23 0.11
N ILE A 213 13.89 11.42 0.08
CA ILE A 213 12.99 11.79 -1.02
C ILE A 213 13.70 11.80 -2.38
N ARG A 214 14.97 12.23 -2.41
CA ARG A 214 15.80 12.17 -3.64
C ARG A 214 16.02 10.74 -4.13
N ARG A 215 16.24 9.79 -3.21
CA ARG A 215 16.37 8.35 -3.57
C ARG A 215 15.03 7.78 -4.01
N ALA A 216 13.94 8.16 -3.35
CA ALA A 216 12.59 7.69 -3.67
C ALA A 216 12.15 8.12 -5.06
N VAL A 217 12.33 9.40 -5.41
CA VAL A 217 12.04 9.94 -6.75
C VAL A 217 12.85 9.20 -7.81
N ARG A 218 14.16 9.04 -7.61
CA ARG A 218 15.02 8.31 -8.55
C ARG A 218 14.56 6.86 -8.74
N ALA A 219 14.25 6.15 -7.64
CA ALA A 219 13.77 4.77 -7.73
C ALA A 219 12.45 4.68 -8.51
N TYR A 220 11.53 5.63 -8.27
CA TYR A 220 10.26 5.70 -8.98
C TYR A 220 10.44 5.97 -10.47
N GLU A 221 11.28 6.94 -10.85
CA GLU A 221 11.59 7.27 -12.25
C GLU A 221 12.20 6.07 -12.99
N THR A 222 13.13 5.35 -12.35
CA THR A 222 13.73 4.15 -12.96
C THR A 222 12.74 2.98 -13.08
N PHE A 223 11.75 2.92 -12.19
CA PHE A 223 10.73 1.88 -12.20
C PHE A 223 9.63 2.14 -13.23
N SER A 224 9.27 3.40 -13.44
CA SER A 224 8.20 3.84 -14.35
C SER A 224 8.73 4.86 -15.36
N PRO A 225 9.59 4.44 -16.32
CA PRO A 225 10.24 5.35 -17.27
C PRO A 225 9.26 6.13 -18.16
N GLU A 226 8.01 5.68 -18.31
CA GLU A 226 6.98 6.38 -19.08
C GLU A 226 6.42 7.63 -18.38
N SER A 227 6.72 7.83 -17.07
CA SER A 227 6.20 8.96 -16.29
C SER A 227 7.03 10.25 -16.40
N SER A 228 8.17 10.24 -17.11
CA SER A 228 9.01 11.42 -17.35
C SER A 228 8.55 12.29 -18.53
N THR A 229 7.30 12.15 -18.99
CA THR A 229 6.72 12.92 -20.12
C THR A 229 5.62 13.89 -19.72
N TYR A 230 5.43 14.14 -18.42
CA TYR A 230 4.55 15.21 -17.94
C TYR A 230 5.39 16.34 -17.32
N ASP A 231 5.99 17.14 -18.20
CA ASP A 231 6.42 18.54 -17.93
C ASP A 231 5.20 19.47 -17.90
#